data_AF-A0A7V7CZU1-F1
#
_entry.id   AF-A0A7V7CZU1-F1
#
_cell.length_a   1.000
_cell.length_b   1.000
_cell.length_c   1.000
_cell.angle_alpha   90.00
_cell.angle_beta   90.00
_cell.angle_gamma   90.00
#
_symmetry.space_group_name_H-M   'P 1'
#
loop_
_entity.id
_entity.type
_entity.pdbx_description
1 polymer ?
#
loop_
_entity_poly.entity_id
_entity_poly.type
_entity_poly.pdbx_seq_one_letter_code
_entity_poly.pdbx_strand_id
1 'polypeptide(L)' 'MALVKKTIELDQEQINRIKTALKAKSEKEAINTVLGQFDTDLQLAEATLKDMGTFDFREV' A
#
# COMPACT_ATOMS: atom_id res chain seq x y z
N MET A 1 2.81 9.16 -15.24
CA MET A 1 2.18 9.72 -14.02
C MET A 1 3.04 10.88 -13.54
N ALA A 2 2.48 12.07 -13.38
CA ALA A 2 3.21 13.20 -12.81
C ALA A 2 3.41 12.97 -11.31
N LEU A 3 4.65 13.11 -10.82
CA LEU A 3 4.98 13.01 -9.40
C LEU A 3 4.41 14.22 -8.67
N VAL A 4 3.14 14.14 -8.26
CA VAL A 4 2.51 15.18 -7.43
C VAL A 4 3.09 15.07 -6.02
N LYS A 5 3.87 16.07 -5.59
CA LYS A 5 4.34 16.16 -4.21
C LYS A 5 3.15 16.48 -3.30
N LYS A 6 2.61 15.46 -2.64
CA LYS A 6 1.59 15.64 -1.60
C LYS A 6 2.31 15.71 -0.26
N THR A 7 2.13 16.82 0.46
CA THR A 7 2.63 16.95 1.83
C THR A 7 1.71 16.16 2.74
N ILE A 8 2.26 15.16 3.43
CA ILE A 8 1.55 14.36 4.43
C ILE A 8 2.21 14.67 5.77
N GLU A 9 1.43 15.21 6.71
CA GLU A 9 1.89 15.38 8.08
C GLU A 9 1.80 14.03 8.78
N LEU A 10 2.96 13.41 8.99
CA LEU A 10 3.11 12.17 9.73
C LEU A 10 3.90 12.46 11.00
N ASP A 11 3.44 11.86 12.10
CA ASP A 11 4.15 11.95 13.36
C ASP A 11 5.49 11.21 13.28
N GLN A 12 6.54 11.79 13.87
CA GLN A 12 7.89 11.24 13.84
C GLN A 12 7.99 9.87 14.53
N GLU A 13 7.16 9.60 15.54
CA GLU A 13 7.07 8.28 16.16
C GLU A 13 6.54 7.24 15.16
N GLN A 14 5.52 7.60 14.37
CA GLN A 14 4.96 6.73 13.35
C GLN A 14 5.98 6.41 12.26
N ILE A 15 6.74 7.40 11.80
CA ILE A 15 7.82 7.21 10.82
C ILE A 15 8.89 6.27 11.37
N ASN A 16 9.28 6.42 12.63
CA ASN A 16 10.28 5.56 13.26
C ASN A 16 9.79 4.11 13.43
N ARG A 17 8.51 3.91 13.75
CA ARG A 17 7.88 2.58 13.78
C ARG A 17 7.90 1.93 12.40
N ILE A 18 7.55 2.68 11.36
CA ILE A 18 7.57 2.20 9.97
C ILE A 18 8.99 1.84 9.54
N LYS A 19 9.98 2.70 9.80
CA LYS A 19 11.40 2.43 9.51
C LYS A 19 11.88 1.17 10.20
N THR A 20 11.51 0.97 11.47
CA THR A 20 11.92 -0.20 12.25
C THR A 20 11.27 -1.47 11.71
N ALA A 21 9.97 -1.43 11.42
CA ALA A 21 9.22 -2.55 10.86
C ALA A 21 9.75 -2.98 9.48
N LEU A 22 10.09 -2.00 8.63
CA LEU A 22 10.59 -2.24 7.26
C LEU A 22 12.12 -2.37 7.17
N LYS A 23 12.85 -2.17 8.28
CA LYS A 23 14.32 -2.03 8.30
C LYS A 23 14.84 -1.05 7.24
N ALA A 24 14.09 0.02 6.99
CA ALA A 24 14.38 0.98 5.93
C ALA A 24 15.55 1.89 6.33
N LYS A 25 16.43 2.20 5.37
CA LYS A 25 17.63 3.03 5.59
C LYS A 25 17.29 4.52 5.69
N SER A 26 16.17 4.94 5.11
CA SER A 26 15.71 6.33 5.15
C SER A 26 14.20 6.44 5.40
N GLU A 27 13.75 7.59 5.91
CA GLU A 27 12.32 7.89 6.09
C GLU A 27 11.58 7.88 4.76
N LYS A 28 12.19 8.47 3.72
CA LYS A 28 11.64 8.49 2.37
C LYS A 28 11.43 7.09 1.81
N GLU A 29 12.38 6.19 2.01
CA GLU A 29 12.27 4.79 1.59
C GLU A 29 11.11 4.11 2.31
N ALA A 30 11.05 4.23 3.63
CA ALA A 30 10.00 3.63 4.44
C ALA A 30 8.60 4.11 4.01
N ILE A 31 8.44 5.42 3.83
CA ILE A 31 7.17 6.03 3.39
C ILE A 31 6.80 5.56 1.98
N ASN A 32 7.73 5.58 1.03
CA ASN A 32 7.46 5.15 -0.35
C ASN A 32 7.07 3.67 -0.42
N THR A 33 7.73 2.81 0.36
CA THR A 33 7.39 1.38 0.44
C THR A 33 5.98 1.19 0.97
N VAL A 34 5.60 1.87 2.06
CA VAL A 34 4.24 1.79 2.61
C VAL A 34 3.19 2.30 1.62
N LEU A 35 3.44 3.44 0.97
CA LEU A 35 2.50 3.99 -0.01
C LEU A 35 2.32 3.06 -1.21
N GLY A 36 3.39 2.42 -1.69
CA GLY A 36 3.30 1.42 -2.76
C GLY A 36 2.54 0.17 -2.35
N GLN A 37 2.71 -0.29 -1.10
CA GLN A 37 1.95 -1.41 -0.56
C GLN A 37 0.45 -1.07 -0.50
N PHE A 38 0.08 0.10 0.02
CA PHE A 38 -1.31 0.55 0.05
C PHE A 38 -1.95 0.63 -1.33
N ASP A 39 -1.22 1.13 -2.33
CA ASP A 39 -1.72 1.21 -3.71
C ASP A 39 -1.99 -0.20 -4.28
N THR A 40 -1.07 -1.14 -4.01
CA THR A 40 -1.23 -2.55 -4.42
C THR A 40 -2.42 -3.20 -3.73
N ASP A 41 -2.58 -2.97 -2.43
CA ASP A 41 -3.68 -3.52 -1.63
C ASP A 41 -5.04 -2.97 -2.10
N LEU A 42 -5.10 -1.68 -2.47
CA LEU A 42 -6.30 -1.06 -3.05
C LEU A 42 -6.63 -1.68 -4.41
N GLN A 43 -5.65 -1.82 -5.31
CA GLN A 43 -5.87 -2.47 -6.61
C GLN A 43 -6.35 -3.91 -6.44
N LEU A 44 -5.79 -4.66 -5.48
CA LEU A 44 -6.21 -6.02 -5.19
C LEU A 44 -7.64 -6.06 -4.64
N ALA A 45 -8.00 -5.15 -3.74
CA ALA A 45 -9.35 -5.04 -3.22
C ALA A 45 -10.36 -4.70 -4.34
N GLU A 46 -10.02 -3.75 -5.22
CA GLU A 46 -10.85 -3.39 -6.38
C GLU A 46 -11.04 -4.56 -7.35
N ALA A 47 -9.96 -5.28 -7.66
CA ALA A 47 -10.03 -6.47 -8.51
C ALA A 47 -10.89 -7.56 -7.86
N THR A 48 -10.70 -7.82 -6.57
CA THR A 48 -11.49 -8.78 -5.80
C THR A 48 -12.98 -8.41 -5.77
N LEU A 49 -13.29 -7.13 -5.57
CA LEU A 49 -14.66 -6.62 -5.61
C LEU A 49 -15.29 -6.82 -6.99
N LYS A 50 -14.53 -6.58 -8.07
CA LYS A 50 -14.99 -6.73 -9.45
C LYS A 50 -15.24 -8.19 -9.83
N ASP A 51 -14.40 -9.09 -9.36
CA ASP A 51 -14.50 -10.54 -9.62
C ASP A 51 -15.48 -11.21 -8.63
N MET A 52 -16.00 -10.48 -7.64
CA MET A 52 -16.99 -10.99 -6.70
C MET A 52 -18.32 -11.25 -7.42
N GLY A 53 -18.72 -12.53 -7.47
CA GLY A 53 -19.96 -12.97 -8.12
C GLY A 53 -19.80 -13.52 -9.54
N THR A 54 -18.59 -13.50 -10.12
CA THR A 54 -18.27 -14.17 -11.40
C THR A 54 -17.64 -15.56 -11.21
N PHE A 55 -17.39 -15.96 -9.95
CA PHE A 55 -16.79 -17.24 -9.63
C PHE A 55 -17.81 -18.39 -9.79
N ASP A 56 -17.79 -19.02 -10.96
CA ASP A 56 -18.55 -20.22 -11.28
C ASP A 56 -17.80 -21.46 -10.76
N PHE A 57 -18.18 -21.92 -9.56
CA PHE A 57 -17.70 -23.18 -8.99
C PHE A 57 -18.32 -24.35 -9.77
N ARG A 58 -17.84 -24.61 -10.99
CA ARG A 58 -18.13 -25.90 -11.62
C ARG A 58 -17.34 -26.97 -10.88
N GLU A 59 -18.07 -27.78 -10.10
CA GLU A 59 -17.57 -29.00 -9.46
C GLU A 59 -16.86 -29.88 -10.49
N VAL A 60 -15.64 -30.31 -10.14
CA VAL A 60 -14.84 -31.31 -10.87
C VAL A 60 -15.22 -32.71 -10.43
#